data_AF-A0A1F4R8K3-F1
#
_entry.id   AF-A0A1F4R8K3-F1
#
_cell.length_a   1.000
_cell.length_b   1.000
_cell.length_c   1.000
_cell.angle_alpha   90.00
_cell.angle_beta   90.00
_cell.angle_gamma   90.00
#
_symmetry.space_group_name_H-M   'P 1'
#
loop_
_entity.id
_entity.type
_entity.pdbx_description
1 polymer ?
#
loop_
_entity_poly.entity_id
_entity_poly.type
_entity_poly.pdbx_seq_one_letter_code
_entity_poly.pdbx_strand_id
1 'polypeptide(L)'
;MIKIKPVFAGFEKPGEVASEVNGVYMVNGKGTDLGCILLLQEEILRPSLLEFEIKGEIVKKAPWSRLRIEVFDLDSPDKPATSFENDYLTVELSADEFKHLSLPVLGIVKRPSKIQFMVVGPARSHLEIKNVCLR
;
A
#
# COMPACT_ATOMS: atom_id res chain seq x y z
N MET A 1 18.65 3.23 6.72
CA MET A 1 17.27 2.81 6.38
C MET A 1 16.38 3.24 7.54
N ILE A 2 15.48 4.18 7.30
CA ILE A 2 14.54 4.64 8.32
C ILE A 2 13.42 3.59 8.39
N LYS A 3 13.28 2.92 9.54
CA LYS A 3 12.13 2.06 9.80
C LYS A 3 10.98 2.97 10.18
N ILE A 4 10.11 3.25 9.21
CA ILE A 4 8.87 3.98 9.43
C ILE A 4 8.05 3.15 10.42
N LYS A 5 7.60 3.74 11.53
CA LYS A 5 6.53 3.18 12.36
C LYS A 5 5.24 3.88 11.94
N PRO A 6 4.54 3.37 10.92
CA PRO A 6 3.40 4.08 10.36
C PRO A 6 2.24 4.07 11.34
N VAL A 7 1.44 5.13 11.31
CA VAL A 7 0.07 5.04 11.83
C VAL A 7 -0.70 4.26 10.78
N PHE A 8 -1.02 3.00 11.11
CA PHE A 8 -1.81 2.12 10.28
C PHE A 8 -3.30 2.37 10.55
N ALA A 9 -4.04 2.69 9.49
CA ALA A 9 -5.49 2.80 9.53
C ALA A 9 -6.09 2.15 8.28
N GLY A 10 -7.17 1.39 8.45
CA GLY A 10 -8.02 1.00 7.32
C GLY A 10 -8.72 2.23 6.73
N PHE A 11 -9.45 2.03 5.63
CA PHE A 11 -10.36 3.06 5.11
C PHE A 11 -11.72 3.06 5.81
N GLU A 12 -11.93 2.15 6.78
CA GLU A 12 -13.14 2.00 7.57
C GLU A 12 -14.36 1.66 6.69
N LYS A 13 -14.12 0.93 5.59
CA LYS A 13 -15.19 0.52 4.68
C LYS A 13 -15.99 -0.65 5.27
N PRO A 14 -17.31 -0.73 5.02
CA PRO A 14 -18.10 -1.90 5.40
C PRO A 14 -17.49 -3.20 4.84
N GLY A 15 -17.20 -4.16 5.71
CA GLY A 15 -16.60 -5.44 5.33
C GLY A 15 -15.07 -5.42 5.16
N GLU A 16 -14.42 -4.30 5.44
CA GLU A 16 -12.97 -4.19 5.60
C GLU A 16 -12.56 -4.54 7.04
N VAL A 17 -11.46 -5.27 7.17
CA VAL A 17 -10.76 -5.55 8.41
C VAL A 17 -9.30 -5.19 8.16
N ALA A 18 -8.85 -4.14 8.82
CA ALA A 18 -7.48 -3.68 8.79
C ALA A 18 -6.88 -3.89 10.17
N SER A 19 -5.72 -4.56 10.28
CA SER A 19 -5.01 -4.72 11.56
C SER A 19 -3.50 -4.73 11.40
N GLU A 20 -2.76 -4.48 12.49
CA GLU A 20 -1.30 -4.64 12.54
C GLU A 20 -0.92 -5.68 13.61
N VAL A 21 -0.11 -6.67 13.26
CA VAL A 21 0.43 -7.66 14.20
C VAL A 21 1.93 -7.83 13.95
N ASN A 22 2.77 -7.54 14.94
CA ASN A 22 4.23 -7.68 14.86
C ASN A 22 4.86 -6.98 13.62
N GLY A 23 4.35 -5.81 13.23
CA GLY A 23 4.83 -5.07 12.05
C GLY A 23 4.38 -5.64 10.70
N VAL A 24 3.41 -6.56 10.71
CA VAL A 24 2.69 -7.01 9.52
C VAL A 24 1.33 -6.32 9.49
N TYR A 25 1.09 -5.55 8.43
CA TYR A 25 -0.15 -4.87 8.14
C TYR A 25 -1.07 -5.79 7.35
N MET A 26 -2.25 -6.07 7.88
CA MET A 26 -3.25 -6.95 7.28
C MET A 26 -4.38 -6.13 6.70
N VAL A 27 -4.75 -6.39 5.45
CA VAL A 27 -5.92 -5.79 4.78
C VAL A 27 -6.79 -6.91 4.23
N ASN A 28 -7.90 -7.15 4.93
CA ASN A 28 -8.83 -8.23 4.63
C ASN A 28 -10.22 -7.67 4.36
N GLY A 29 -10.95 -8.26 3.42
CA GLY A 29 -12.34 -7.88 3.24
C GLY A 29 -12.95 -8.28 1.92
N LYS A 30 -14.19 -7.82 1.74
CA LYS A 30 -14.96 -7.99 0.50
C LYS A 30 -15.74 -6.71 0.23
N GLY A 31 -15.51 -6.11 -0.93
CA GLY A 31 -16.10 -4.82 -1.27
C GLY A 31 -15.35 -4.14 -2.39
N THR A 32 -15.43 -2.82 -2.41
CA THR A 32 -14.70 -1.92 -3.32
C THR A 32 -13.79 -1.03 -2.50
N ASP A 33 -12.60 -0.76 -3.01
CA ASP A 33 -11.66 0.20 -2.43
C ASP A 33 -11.32 -0.18 -0.98
N LEU A 34 -10.86 -1.43 -0.81
CA LEU A 34 -10.37 -1.95 0.47
C LEU A 34 -8.90 -1.61 0.59
N GLY A 35 -8.43 -1.14 1.74
CA GLY A 35 -7.06 -0.69 1.84
C GLY A 35 -6.60 -0.29 3.22
N CYS A 36 -5.42 0.29 3.25
CA CYS A 36 -4.87 0.93 4.42
C CYS A 36 -4.02 2.13 4.06
N ILE A 37 -3.85 3.00 5.05
CA ILE A 37 -2.98 4.17 5.00
C ILE A 37 -1.85 3.94 6.00
N LEU A 38 -0.64 4.26 5.57
CA LEU A 38 0.54 4.38 6.41
C LEU A 38 0.96 5.84 6.47
N LEU A 39 0.76 6.50 7.61
CA LEU A 39 1.21 7.88 7.81
C LEU A 39 2.71 7.92 8.12
N LEU A 40 3.42 8.85 7.47
CA LEU A 40 4.84 9.08 7.67
C LEU A 40 5.01 10.18 8.73
N GLN A 41 5.65 9.84 9.85
CA GLN A 41 5.86 10.77 10.97
C GLN A 41 7.21 11.50 10.90
N GLU A 42 8.17 10.98 10.12
CA GLU A 42 9.51 11.55 9.98
C GLU A 42 9.70 12.22 8.62
N GLU A 43 10.48 13.30 8.59
CA GLU A 43 10.82 13.99 7.35
C GLU A 43 11.89 13.21 6.57
N ILE A 44 11.57 12.88 5.31
CA ILE A 44 12.49 12.21 4.38
C ILE A 44 12.93 13.23 3.34
N LEU A 45 14.19 13.68 3.44
CA LEU A 45 14.70 14.79 2.61
C LEU A 45 14.97 14.42 1.15
N ARG A 46 15.13 13.12 0.84
CA ARG A 46 15.51 12.64 -0.51
C ARG A 46 14.89 11.27 -0.84
N PRO A 47 13.55 11.17 -0.87
CA PRO A 47 12.89 9.93 -1.23
C PRO A 47 13.26 9.55 -2.67
N SER A 48 13.55 8.28 -2.86
CA SER A 48 14.05 7.69 -4.09
C SER A 48 13.34 6.39 -4.44
N LEU A 49 13.00 5.59 -3.42
CA LEU A 49 12.43 4.26 -3.59
C LEU A 49 11.44 3.95 -2.47
N LEU A 50 10.26 3.45 -2.85
CA LEU A 50 9.33 2.78 -1.93
C LEU A 50 9.56 1.28 -2.04
N GLU A 51 9.90 0.64 -0.93
CA GLU A 51 10.10 -0.80 -0.83
C GLU A 51 9.18 -1.41 0.21
N PHE A 52 8.69 -2.61 -0.06
CA PHE A 52 7.87 -3.38 0.87
C PHE A 52 7.81 -4.84 0.44
N GLU A 53 7.41 -5.70 1.36
CA GLU A 53 7.09 -7.09 1.07
C GLU A 53 5.58 -7.29 1.18
N ILE A 54 5.01 -8.03 0.23
CA ILE A 54 3.57 -8.32 0.22
C ILE A 54 3.32 -9.79 -0.11
N LYS A 55 2.31 -10.37 0.54
CA LYS A 55 1.72 -11.67 0.17
C LYS A 55 0.21 -11.62 0.33
N GLY A 56 -0.47 -12.65 -0.17
CA GLY A 56 -1.90 -12.82 -0.02
C GLY A 56 -2.61 -13.13 -1.33
N GLU A 57 -3.90 -12.83 -1.39
CA GLU A 57 -4.76 -13.12 -2.54
C GLU A 57 -5.72 -11.95 -2.81
N ILE A 58 -5.94 -11.66 -4.09
CA ILE A 58 -6.98 -10.74 -4.55
C ILE A 58 -7.88 -11.49 -5.55
N VAL A 59 -9.04 -11.92 -5.09
CA VAL A 59 -10.07 -12.51 -5.94
C VAL A 59 -10.85 -11.38 -6.61
N LYS A 60 -10.45 -11.05 -7.83
CA LYS A 60 -11.08 -10.01 -8.67
C LYS A 60 -12.52 -10.42 -9.01
N LYS A 61 -13.49 -9.54 -8.78
CA LYS A 61 -14.89 -9.72 -9.24
C LYS A 61 -15.23 -8.91 -10.48
N ALA A 62 -14.33 -8.04 -10.90
CA ALA A 62 -14.38 -7.33 -12.16
C ALA A 62 -12.97 -7.33 -12.79
N PRO A 63 -12.86 -7.35 -14.14
CA PRO A 63 -11.55 -7.35 -14.81
C PRO A 63 -10.68 -6.15 -14.46
N TRP A 64 -11.32 -5.02 -14.16
CA TRP A 64 -10.64 -3.79 -13.80
C TRP A 64 -10.22 -3.72 -12.33
N SER A 65 -10.53 -4.71 -11.48
CA SER A 65 -10.09 -4.68 -10.08
C SER A 65 -8.57 -4.86 -10.00
N ARG A 66 -7.86 -4.01 -9.24
CA ARG A 66 -6.39 -4.08 -9.12
C ARG A 66 -5.88 -3.55 -7.79
N LEU A 67 -4.68 -3.98 -7.41
CA LEU A 67 -3.91 -3.34 -6.34
C LEU A 67 -3.33 -2.03 -6.87
N ARG A 68 -3.56 -0.96 -6.12
CA ARG A 68 -3.05 0.38 -6.33
C ARG A 68 -2.25 0.80 -5.12
N ILE A 69 -1.10 1.41 -5.36
CA ILE A 69 -0.24 1.95 -4.31
C ILE A 69 0.03 3.40 -4.62
N GLU A 70 -0.38 4.29 -3.73
CA GLU A 70 -0.26 5.73 -3.90
C GLU A 70 0.71 6.30 -2.87
N VAL A 71 1.55 7.24 -3.29
CA VAL A 71 2.42 8.00 -2.37
C VAL A 71 2.03 9.46 -2.46
N PHE A 72 1.75 10.06 -1.31
CA PHE A 72 1.33 11.44 -1.18
C PHE A 72 2.48 12.32 -0.73
N ASP A 73 2.47 13.56 -1.22
CA ASP A 73 3.41 14.59 -0.82
C ASP A 73 2.74 15.55 0.17
N LEU A 74 3.48 16.01 1.17
CA LEU A 74 3.02 16.95 2.17
C LEU A 74 2.62 18.30 1.54
N ASP A 75 3.25 18.68 0.43
CA ASP A 75 2.94 19.92 -0.28
C ASP A 75 1.65 19.81 -1.12
N SER A 76 1.08 18.61 -1.27
CA SER A 76 -0.18 18.35 -1.98
C SER A 76 -0.93 17.14 -1.38
N PRO A 77 -1.44 17.25 -0.14
CA PRO A 77 -1.92 16.09 0.63
C PRO A 77 -3.21 15.46 0.10
N ASP A 78 -3.98 16.19 -0.72
CA ASP A 78 -5.28 15.76 -1.25
C ASP A 78 -5.18 14.94 -2.54
N LYS A 79 -4.00 14.90 -3.17
CA LYS A 79 -3.77 14.15 -4.41
C LYS A 79 -2.48 13.34 -4.30
N PRO A 80 -2.46 12.10 -4.83
CA PRO A 80 -1.23 11.32 -4.85
C PRO A 80 -0.19 12.03 -5.73
N ALA A 81 1.05 12.13 -5.25
CA ALA A 81 2.16 12.60 -6.07
C ALA A 81 2.57 11.55 -7.10
N THR A 82 2.41 10.27 -6.76
CA THR A 82 2.52 9.15 -7.70
C THR A 82 1.56 8.02 -7.33
N SER A 83 1.17 7.25 -8.34
CA SER A 83 0.32 6.06 -8.22
C SER A 83 0.93 4.93 -9.04
N PHE A 84 1.05 3.77 -8.40
CA PHE A 84 1.47 2.52 -9.04
C PHE A 84 0.25 1.62 -9.13
N GLU A 85 -0.19 1.37 -10.36
CA GLU A 85 -1.29 0.47 -10.70
C GLU A 85 -0.77 -0.51 -11.74
N ASN A 86 -0.81 -1.81 -11.45
CA ASN A 86 -0.51 -2.79 -12.49
C ASN A 86 -1.08 -4.17 -12.18
N ASP A 87 -1.42 -4.91 -13.23
CA ASP A 87 -1.75 -6.33 -13.11
C ASP A 87 -0.59 -7.11 -12.48
N TYR A 88 0.66 -6.74 -12.73
CA TYR A 88 1.85 -7.32 -12.08
C TYR A 88 1.87 -7.19 -10.55
N LEU A 89 1.15 -6.21 -9.97
CA LEU A 89 0.97 -6.11 -8.52
C LEU A 89 0.00 -7.17 -7.98
N THR A 90 -0.77 -7.82 -8.87
CA THR A 90 -1.85 -8.76 -8.52
C THR A 90 -1.66 -10.18 -9.04
N VAL A 91 -0.95 -10.38 -10.15
CA VAL A 91 -0.89 -11.66 -10.89
C VAL A 91 -0.02 -12.72 -10.21
N GLU A 92 0.88 -12.33 -9.31
CA GLU A 92 1.85 -13.23 -8.67
C GLU A 92 1.88 -13.09 -7.14
N LEU A 93 0.80 -12.59 -6.54
CA LEU A 93 0.71 -12.61 -5.09
C LEU A 93 0.45 -14.05 -4.65
N SER A 94 1.48 -14.66 -4.05
CA SER A 94 1.35 -15.94 -3.36
C SER A 94 0.69 -15.72 -2.00
N ALA A 95 -0.19 -16.62 -1.59
CA ALA A 95 -0.72 -16.62 -0.22
C ALA A 95 0.35 -17.03 0.82
N ASP A 96 1.37 -17.76 0.37
CA ASP A 96 2.34 -18.42 1.23
C ASP A 96 3.66 -17.64 1.31
N GLU A 97 4.07 -16.99 0.21
CA GLU A 97 5.39 -16.38 0.07
C GLU A 97 5.31 -14.86 -0.07
N PHE A 98 6.17 -14.16 0.69
CA PHE A 98 6.33 -12.72 0.55
C PHE A 98 7.11 -12.38 -0.71
N LYS A 99 6.51 -11.55 -1.56
CA LYS A 99 7.16 -10.94 -2.72
C LYS A 99 7.69 -9.56 -2.35
N HIS A 100 8.98 -9.33 -2.59
CA HIS A 100 9.58 -8.00 -2.47
C HIS A 100 9.18 -7.13 -3.67
N LEU A 101 8.71 -5.92 -3.39
CA LEU A 101 8.41 -4.91 -4.40
C LEU A 101 9.21 -3.64 -4.12
N SER A 102 9.62 -2.99 -5.21
CA SER A 102 10.50 -1.82 -5.19
C SER A 102 10.04 -0.85 -6.29
N LEU A 103 9.56 0.31 -5.87
CA LEU A 103 8.86 1.27 -6.73
C LEU A 103 9.60 2.61 -6.72
N PRO A 104 10.08 3.11 -7.88
CA PRO A 104 10.86 4.34 -7.94
C PRO A 104 10.00 5.57 -7.69
N VAL A 105 10.40 6.41 -6.71
CA VAL A 105 9.73 7.68 -6.39
C VAL A 105 10.65 8.90 -6.56
N LEU A 106 11.92 8.66 -6.91
CA LEU A 106 12.94 9.70 -7.07
C LEU A 106 12.48 10.79 -8.02
N GLY A 107 12.57 12.04 -7.56
CA GLY A 107 12.25 13.20 -8.38
C GLY A 107 10.75 13.47 -8.52
N ILE A 108 9.88 12.52 -8.15
CA ILE A 108 8.42 12.65 -8.19
C ILE A 108 7.90 13.12 -6.83
N VAL A 109 8.24 12.37 -5.78
CA VAL A 109 7.89 12.72 -4.41
C VAL A 109 9.03 13.52 -3.80
N LYS A 110 8.72 14.61 -3.10
CA LYS A 110 9.70 15.51 -2.47
C LYS A 110 9.65 15.39 -0.95
N ARG A 111 8.45 15.42 -0.38
CA ARG A 111 8.19 15.38 1.06
C ARG A 111 7.08 14.38 1.35
N PRO A 112 7.37 13.08 1.38
CA PRO A 112 6.33 12.06 1.47
C PRO A 112 5.59 12.18 2.81
N SER A 113 4.26 12.16 2.77
CA SER A 113 3.40 12.32 3.96
C SER A 113 2.63 11.06 4.34
N LYS A 114 2.16 10.30 3.34
CA LYS A 114 1.50 9.00 3.54
C LYS A 114 1.66 8.10 2.34
N ILE A 115 1.55 6.80 2.58
CA ILE A 115 1.45 5.77 1.55
C ILE A 115 0.09 5.10 1.71
N GLN A 116 -0.60 4.86 0.60
CA GLN A 116 -1.89 4.20 0.57
C GLN A 116 -1.79 2.91 -0.23
N PHE A 117 -2.16 1.79 0.38
CA PHE A 117 -2.33 0.50 -0.30
C PHE A 117 -3.82 0.26 -0.46
N MET A 118 -4.28 0.01 -1.69
CA MET A 118 -5.71 -0.09 -1.99
C MET A 118 -5.99 -1.13 -3.06
N VAL A 119 -6.89 -2.06 -2.78
CA VAL A 119 -7.54 -2.89 -3.79
C VAL A 119 -8.71 -2.09 -4.37
N VAL A 120 -8.49 -1.49 -5.52
CA VAL A 120 -9.49 -0.71 -6.25
C VAL A 120 -10.46 -1.65 -6.94
N GLY A 121 -11.75 -1.37 -6.77
CA GLY A 121 -12.84 -2.12 -7.40
C GLY A 121 -13.30 -3.38 -6.67
N PRO A 122 -14.37 -4.03 -7.18
CA PRO A 122 -14.99 -5.18 -6.54
C PRO A 122 -14.02 -6.35 -6.40
N ALA A 123 -13.72 -6.73 -5.17
CA ALA A 123 -12.84 -7.85 -4.87
C ALA A 123 -13.20 -8.51 -3.53
N ARG A 124 -12.64 -9.71 -3.32
CA ARG A 124 -12.34 -10.24 -1.99
C ARG A 124 -10.83 -10.30 -1.88
N SER A 125 -10.27 -9.74 -0.81
CA SER A 125 -8.83 -9.69 -0.63
C SER A 125 -8.43 -10.13 0.77
N HIS A 126 -7.27 -10.79 0.85
CA HIS A 126 -6.50 -10.97 2.08
C HIS A 126 -5.07 -10.60 1.74
N LEU A 127 -4.57 -9.50 2.30
CA LEU A 127 -3.21 -9.02 2.02
C LEU A 127 -2.45 -8.85 3.31
N GLU A 128 -1.18 -9.27 3.29
CA GLU A 128 -0.22 -9.04 4.36
C GLU A 128 0.95 -8.24 3.79
N ILE A 129 1.24 -7.09 4.39
CA ILE A 129 2.27 -6.15 3.96
C ILE A 129 3.23 -5.93 5.13
N LYS A 130 4.54 -5.98 4.89
CA LYS A 130 5.55 -5.72 5.92
C LYS A 130 6.76 -5.01 5.35
N ASN A 131 7.66 -4.60 6.24
CA ASN A 131 8.94 -3.99 5.88
C ASN A 131 8.82 -2.78 4.93
N VAL A 132 7.76 -1.98 5.09
CA VAL A 132 7.54 -0.78 4.26
C VAL A 132 8.59 0.27 4.58
N CYS A 133 9.35 0.69 3.57
CA CYS A 133 10.46 1.64 3.70
C CYS A 133 10.45 2.64 2.53
N LEU A 134 10.71 3.91 2.84
CA LEU A 134 11.07 4.93 1.87
C LEU A 134 12.54 5.28 2.08
N ARG A 135 13.35 5.15 1.03
CA ARG A 135 14.78 5.50 1.03
C ARG A 135 15.02 6.84 0.39
#